data_AF-A0A3S7WVT1-F1
#
_entry.id   AF-A0A3S7WVT1-F1
#
_cell.length_a   1.000
_cell.length_b   1.000
_cell.length_c   1.000
_cell.angle_alpha   90.00
_cell.angle_beta   90.00
_cell.angle_gamma   90.00
#
_symmetry.space_group_name_H-M   'P 1'
#
loop_
_entity.id
_entity.type
_entity.pdbx_description
1 polymer ?
#
loop_
_entity_poly.entity_id
_entity_poly.type
_entity_poly.pdbx_seq_one_letter_code
_entity_poly.pdbx_strand_id
1 'polypeptide(L)'
;MRRVARLVTGAAARSASTGEAISNSIASHTERVSEESHPLLYQVPVLASRTVGREAEVRTLWQNLLCGRHYQVLAGPDGIGKSTIAAEFCDTVKHSHRFSCIQWFNGQHALRSQLQHFFASMKARKEKDVLLVVDDVASPEEVVALVPEHASVYVLMTTSAANVTSSTKMACLSPSPLSPQASRQLSPELTFSQELETVFYNLGYVPLLVHIASLLIKGDVCRAPQLGRILTEKRVRRDDTLSISAALSVLADIGIAELEKTYPDARAMLRVISCFHTGDVSDAVVGAIVGEAAGDFSVKASQLGIFSPKWEEGALALHPLVARVLRGPLDAHVLTKAADALLSLWPRRWRGRGSRFAYNLVWHTYTVAQHFAACEAALTPAILTAMDRSATFLAHVEARDFAVAAQLWMQVYEQHVARQEEASPDSVRMLRECGRLLHFLKDPRAEEVLQRAWKDCVVVYGKSSAESALIMGCLAPYLPANNDNLSLVEEAVAVLEGRLASVDLVLAREEVRMLWQTIFVLLMCKGQYMTEMKLAIPDDLMRALERADAEAKKMR
;
A
#
# COMPACT_ATOMS: atom_id res chain seq x y z
N MET A 1 6.36 11.99 -36.76
CA MET A 1 5.81 12.55 -35.50
C MET A 1 5.35 11.50 -34.48
N ARG A 2 4.38 10.61 -34.73
CA ARG A 2 3.92 9.59 -33.73
C ARG A 2 4.88 8.41 -33.45
N ARG A 3 5.86 8.13 -34.32
CA ARG A 3 6.84 7.04 -34.15
C ARG A 3 8.06 7.44 -33.32
N VAL A 4 8.46 8.72 -33.34
CA VAL A 4 9.63 9.24 -32.61
C VAL A 4 9.29 9.45 -31.13
N ALA A 5 8.10 10.00 -30.82
CA ALA A 5 7.60 10.10 -29.44
C ALA A 5 7.45 8.74 -28.73
N ARG A 6 7.19 7.64 -29.47
CA ARG A 6 7.13 6.27 -28.90
C ARG A 6 8.52 5.68 -28.58
N LEU A 7 9.57 6.08 -29.29
CA LEU A 7 10.95 5.66 -29.03
C LEU A 7 11.53 6.39 -27.80
N VAL A 8 11.22 7.68 -27.63
CA VAL A 8 11.64 8.49 -26.47
C VAL A 8 11.07 7.93 -25.16
N THR A 9 9.80 7.52 -25.13
CA THR A 9 9.20 6.90 -23.93
C THR A 9 9.67 5.46 -23.68
N GLY A 10 10.20 4.77 -24.69
CA GLY A 10 10.52 3.34 -24.61
C GLY A 10 11.96 3.01 -24.22
N ALA A 11 12.90 3.95 -24.37
CA ALA A 11 14.31 3.78 -24.02
C ALA A 11 14.63 4.32 -22.62
N ALA A 12 14.10 5.50 -22.26
CA ALA A 12 14.21 6.07 -20.91
C ALA A 12 13.48 5.23 -19.84
N ALA A 13 12.50 4.42 -20.26
CA ALA A 13 11.72 3.56 -19.37
C ALA A 13 12.37 2.20 -19.06
N ARG A 14 13.43 1.79 -19.78
CA ARG A 14 14.07 0.46 -19.62
C ARG A 14 15.31 0.48 -18.71
N SER A 15 15.63 1.63 -18.13
CA SER A 15 16.75 1.82 -17.19
C SER A 15 16.31 1.89 -15.73
N ALA A 16 15.01 1.80 -15.44
CA ALA A 16 14.54 1.28 -14.16
C ALA A 16 14.81 -0.23 -14.19
N SER A 17 15.76 -0.70 -13.38
CA SER A 17 16.29 -2.06 -13.45
C SER A 17 15.20 -3.12 -13.47
N THR A 18 15.17 -3.92 -14.53
CA THR A 18 14.72 -5.31 -14.44
C THR A 18 15.71 -6.02 -13.53
N GLY A 19 15.40 -6.07 -12.23
CA GLY A 19 15.96 -7.10 -11.35
C GLY A 19 15.41 -8.43 -11.82
N GLU A 20 16.10 -9.08 -12.75
CA GLU A 20 15.91 -10.52 -12.99
C GLU A 20 16.32 -11.22 -11.70
N ALA A 21 15.34 -11.48 -10.84
CA ALA A 21 15.49 -12.39 -9.73
C ALA A 21 15.81 -13.77 -10.33
N ILE A 22 17.06 -14.16 -10.20
CA ILE A 22 17.57 -15.50 -10.42
C ILE A 22 16.83 -16.45 -9.46
N SER A 23 15.74 -17.04 -9.93
CA SER A 23 15.20 -18.30 -9.38
C SER A 23 15.68 -19.43 -10.29
N ASN A 24 16.94 -19.82 -10.11
CA ASN A 24 17.45 -21.07 -10.64
C ASN A 24 16.94 -22.22 -9.76
N SER A 25 15.95 -22.95 -10.25
CA SER A 25 15.81 -24.39 -9.95
C SER A 25 15.31 -25.09 -11.20
N ILE A 26 16.26 -25.39 -12.11
CA ILE A 26 16.06 -26.36 -13.17
C ILE A 26 16.10 -27.73 -12.51
N ALA A 27 14.96 -28.41 -12.42
CA ALA A 27 14.90 -29.86 -12.38
C ALA A 27 14.22 -30.31 -13.68
N SER A 28 15.04 -30.84 -14.59
CA SER A 28 14.62 -31.46 -15.83
C SER A 28 13.98 -32.81 -15.55
N HIS A 29 12.70 -32.97 -15.86
CA HIS A 29 12.16 -34.24 -16.36
C HIS A 29 10.94 -33.95 -17.24
N THR A 30 11.13 -34.13 -18.54
CA THR A 30 10.07 -34.36 -19.53
C THR A 30 9.26 -35.58 -19.11
N GLU A 31 7.96 -35.40 -18.83
CA GLU A 31 6.94 -36.43 -19.09
C GLU A 31 5.51 -35.87 -18.89
N ARG A 32 4.69 -36.01 -19.96
CA ARG A 32 3.21 -36.02 -20.01
C ARG A 32 2.46 -34.92 -19.24
N VAL A 33 2.04 -33.88 -19.98
CA VAL A 33 1.07 -32.88 -19.48
C VAL A 33 -0.29 -33.56 -19.29
N SER A 34 -0.56 -34.01 -18.07
CA SER A 34 -1.91 -34.15 -17.54
C SER A 34 -2.58 -32.76 -17.56
N GLU A 35 -3.87 -32.70 -17.89
CA GLU A 35 -4.71 -31.51 -17.67
C GLU A 35 -4.92 -31.28 -16.17
N GLU A 36 -3.85 -31.06 -15.42
CA GLU A 36 -3.92 -30.64 -14.03
C GLU A 36 -4.28 -29.16 -14.00
N SER A 37 -5.56 -28.88 -13.71
CA SER A 37 -6.01 -27.54 -13.34
C SER A 37 -5.10 -26.99 -12.25
N HIS A 38 -4.55 -25.79 -12.46
CA HIS A 38 -3.71 -25.15 -11.46
C HIS A 38 -4.40 -25.13 -10.08
N PRO A 39 -3.64 -25.30 -8.98
CA PRO A 39 -4.21 -25.28 -7.64
C PRO A 39 -4.94 -23.95 -7.40
N LEU A 40 -6.05 -24.02 -6.66
CA LEU A 40 -6.86 -22.87 -6.29
C LEU A 40 -5.97 -21.79 -5.67
N LEU A 41 -5.89 -20.64 -6.31
CA LEU A 41 -5.32 -19.45 -5.68
C LEU A 41 -6.34 -18.91 -4.69
N TYR A 42 -6.11 -19.14 -3.40
CA TYR A 42 -6.98 -18.67 -2.31
C TYR A 42 -6.19 -17.71 -1.41
N GLN A 43 -6.47 -16.42 -1.53
CA GLN A 43 -5.84 -15.40 -0.68
C GLN A 43 -6.95 -14.54 -0.06
N VAL A 44 -7.56 -15.04 1.02
CA VAL A 44 -8.61 -14.36 1.78
C VAL A 44 -8.14 -14.28 3.24
N PRO A 45 -8.32 -13.14 3.92
CA PRO A 45 -7.97 -13.02 5.33
C PRO A 45 -8.71 -14.08 6.16
N VAL A 46 -7.97 -14.93 6.85
CA VAL A 46 -8.57 -15.93 7.73
C VAL A 46 -8.89 -15.27 9.07
N LEU A 47 -10.19 -15.19 9.40
CA LEU A 47 -10.69 -14.56 10.62
C LEU A 47 -10.76 -15.58 11.77
N ALA A 48 -10.23 -15.23 12.95
CA ALA A 48 -10.27 -16.06 14.17
C ALA A 48 -11.68 -16.42 14.64
N SER A 49 -12.66 -15.57 14.36
CA SER A 49 -14.05 -15.74 14.80
C SER A 49 -14.95 -16.23 13.68
N ARG A 50 -15.75 -17.26 13.97
CA ARG A 50 -16.82 -17.74 13.08
C ARG A 50 -17.85 -16.64 12.81
N THR A 51 -18.29 -16.49 11.56
CA THR A 51 -19.40 -15.60 11.20
C THR A 51 -20.72 -16.18 11.73
N VAL A 52 -21.57 -15.36 12.35
CA VAL A 52 -22.81 -15.80 12.99
C VAL A 52 -23.99 -14.95 12.50
N GLY A 53 -25.09 -15.62 12.13
CA GLY A 53 -26.35 -14.95 11.80
C GLY A 53 -26.32 -14.10 10.53
N ARG A 54 -25.45 -14.45 9.58
CA ARG A 54 -25.24 -13.76 8.29
C ARG A 54 -25.62 -14.63 7.07
N GLU A 55 -26.33 -15.72 7.31
CA GLU A 55 -26.67 -16.71 6.29
C GLU A 55 -27.57 -16.12 5.20
N ALA A 56 -28.42 -15.14 5.55
CA ALA A 56 -29.28 -14.47 4.60
C ALA A 56 -28.46 -13.63 3.60
N GLU A 57 -27.52 -12.84 4.10
CA GLU A 57 -26.65 -11.98 3.30
C GLU A 57 -25.75 -12.82 2.38
N VAL A 58 -25.12 -13.88 2.93
CA VAL A 58 -24.29 -14.81 2.14
C VAL A 58 -25.14 -15.50 1.05
N ARG A 59 -26.37 -15.91 1.37
CA ARG A 59 -27.29 -16.49 0.38
C ARG A 59 -27.67 -15.48 -0.71
N THR A 60 -27.87 -14.20 -0.37
CA THR A 60 -28.15 -13.16 -1.36
C THR A 60 -26.95 -12.94 -2.28
N LEU A 61 -25.72 -12.93 -1.75
CA LEU A 61 -24.49 -12.86 -2.57
C LEU A 61 -24.39 -14.04 -3.56
N TRP A 62 -24.76 -15.23 -3.10
CA TRP A 62 -24.82 -16.43 -3.93
C TRP A 62 -25.89 -16.32 -5.02
N GLN A 63 -27.10 -15.87 -4.67
CA GLN A 63 -28.20 -15.69 -5.62
C GLN A 63 -27.84 -14.69 -6.72
N ASN A 64 -27.24 -13.54 -6.36
CA ASN A 64 -26.76 -12.56 -7.33
C ASN A 64 -25.77 -13.18 -8.33
N LEU A 65 -24.87 -14.02 -7.83
CA LEU A 65 -23.84 -14.70 -8.61
C LEU A 65 -24.44 -15.79 -9.54
N LEU A 66 -25.51 -16.46 -9.12
CA LEU A 66 -26.30 -17.37 -9.96
C LEU A 66 -27.13 -16.61 -11.01
N CYS A 67 -27.60 -15.41 -10.69
CA CYS A 67 -28.29 -14.52 -11.62
C CYS A 67 -27.34 -13.83 -12.63
N GLY A 68 -26.06 -14.20 -12.68
CA GLY A 68 -25.09 -13.66 -13.63
C GLY A 68 -24.59 -12.25 -13.29
N ARG A 69 -24.75 -11.78 -12.04
CA ARG A 69 -24.23 -10.47 -11.63
C ARG A 69 -22.73 -10.55 -11.36
N HIS A 70 -21.94 -9.81 -12.14
CA HIS A 70 -20.48 -9.79 -12.06
C HIS A 70 -19.96 -8.89 -10.94
N TYR A 71 -20.66 -7.81 -10.62
CA TYR A 71 -20.25 -6.86 -9.59
C TYR A 71 -21.25 -6.85 -8.45
N GLN A 72 -20.74 -7.00 -7.23
CA GLN A 72 -21.51 -6.97 -6.00
C GLN A 72 -20.83 -6.06 -4.98
N VAL A 73 -21.62 -5.31 -4.22
CA VAL A 73 -21.13 -4.37 -3.20
C VAL A 73 -21.84 -4.62 -1.88
N LEU A 74 -21.06 -4.80 -0.82
CA LEU A 74 -21.50 -4.73 0.57
C LEU A 74 -21.32 -3.30 1.06
N ALA A 75 -22.41 -2.54 1.13
CA ALA A 75 -22.39 -1.12 1.53
C ALA A 75 -23.03 -0.93 2.90
N GLY A 76 -22.33 -0.29 3.83
CA GLY A 76 -22.86 -0.04 5.16
C GLY A 76 -21.83 0.57 6.11
N PRO A 77 -22.25 0.96 7.33
CA PRO A 77 -21.35 1.59 8.28
C PRO A 77 -20.19 0.67 8.68
N ASP A 78 -19.11 1.26 9.19
CA ASP A 78 -17.97 0.49 9.69
C ASP A 78 -18.35 -0.31 10.95
N GLY A 79 -17.75 -1.49 11.11
CA GLY A 79 -18.07 -2.41 12.20
C GLY A 79 -19.35 -3.24 12.02
N ILE A 80 -20.12 -3.03 10.94
CA ILE A 80 -21.34 -3.83 10.66
C ILE A 80 -21.03 -5.26 10.16
N GLY A 81 -19.76 -5.59 9.88
CA GLY A 81 -19.32 -6.93 9.48
C GLY A 81 -19.25 -7.17 7.98
N LYS A 82 -19.08 -6.13 7.15
CA LYS A 82 -18.96 -6.25 5.68
C LYS A 82 -17.85 -7.24 5.27
N SER A 83 -16.63 -7.01 5.77
CA SER A 83 -15.46 -7.84 5.46
C SER A 83 -15.63 -9.27 5.98
N THR A 84 -16.28 -9.45 7.14
CA THR A 84 -16.61 -10.78 7.68
C THR A 84 -17.61 -11.53 6.79
N ILE A 85 -18.66 -10.86 6.31
CA ILE A 85 -19.62 -11.45 5.35
C ILE A 85 -18.91 -11.82 4.04
N ALA A 86 -18.01 -10.96 3.54
CA ALA A 86 -17.23 -11.24 2.33
C ALA A 86 -16.30 -12.46 2.50
N ALA A 87 -15.62 -12.57 3.64
CA ALA A 87 -14.78 -13.73 3.96
C ALA A 87 -15.60 -15.02 4.06
N GLU A 88 -16.75 -14.99 4.75
CA GLU A 88 -17.68 -16.14 4.86
C GLU A 88 -18.19 -16.58 3.48
N PHE A 89 -18.53 -15.61 2.62
CA PHE A 89 -18.92 -15.88 1.24
C PHE A 89 -17.78 -16.55 0.47
N CYS A 90 -16.54 -16.07 0.62
CA CYS A 90 -15.35 -16.66 0.01
C CYS A 90 -15.13 -18.11 0.46
N ASP A 91 -15.24 -18.39 1.76
CA ASP A 91 -15.14 -19.74 2.29
C ASP A 91 -16.26 -20.63 1.75
N THR A 92 -17.48 -20.11 1.62
CA THR A 92 -18.60 -20.86 1.03
C THR A 92 -18.36 -21.19 -0.45
N VAL A 93 -17.93 -20.21 -1.26
CA VAL A 93 -17.67 -20.42 -2.69
C VAL A 93 -16.45 -21.31 -2.94
N LYS A 94 -15.45 -21.30 -2.06
CA LYS A 94 -14.26 -22.16 -2.15
C LYS A 94 -14.62 -23.63 -2.25
N HIS A 95 -15.62 -24.08 -1.48
CA HIS A 95 -16.07 -25.47 -1.45
C HIS A 95 -16.98 -25.85 -2.63
N SER A 96 -17.41 -24.88 -3.45
CA SER A 96 -18.27 -25.13 -4.60
C SER A 96 -17.52 -25.57 -5.87
N HIS A 97 -16.20 -25.41 -5.89
CA HIS A 97 -15.33 -25.61 -7.07
C HIS A 97 -15.70 -24.78 -8.31
N ARG A 98 -16.57 -23.76 -8.18
CA ARG A 98 -16.91 -22.83 -9.27
C ARG A 98 -15.72 -21.94 -9.64
N PHE A 99 -15.03 -21.40 -8.64
CA PHE A 99 -13.90 -20.51 -8.81
C PHE A 99 -12.59 -21.28 -8.75
N SER A 100 -11.69 -20.98 -9.68
CA SER A 100 -10.30 -21.49 -9.65
C SER A 100 -9.33 -20.47 -9.06
N CYS A 101 -9.78 -19.23 -8.85
CA CYS A 101 -9.04 -18.18 -8.16
C CYS A 101 -9.97 -17.29 -7.33
N ILE A 102 -9.62 -17.06 -6.06
CA ILE A 102 -10.25 -16.12 -5.13
C ILE A 102 -9.15 -15.24 -4.54
N GLN A 103 -9.15 -13.96 -4.91
CA GLN A 103 -8.08 -13.03 -4.59
C GLN A 103 -8.63 -11.83 -3.82
N TRP A 104 -8.07 -11.56 -2.64
CA TRP A 104 -8.41 -10.39 -1.82
C TRP A 104 -7.43 -9.24 -2.03
N PHE A 105 -7.97 -8.04 -2.20
CA PHE A 105 -7.25 -6.77 -2.30
C PHE A 105 -7.75 -5.82 -1.23
N ASN A 106 -6.84 -4.99 -0.72
CA ASN A 106 -7.20 -3.85 0.10
C ASN A 106 -7.43 -2.64 -0.83
N GLY A 107 -8.65 -2.16 -0.89
CA GLY A 107 -9.10 -1.06 -1.74
C GLY A 107 -8.42 0.27 -1.45
N GLN A 108 -7.87 0.45 -0.24
CA GLN A 108 -7.13 1.65 0.15
C GLN A 108 -5.65 1.62 -0.31
N HIS A 109 -5.16 0.50 -0.85
CA HIS A 109 -3.73 0.24 -1.04
C HIS A 109 -3.34 0.09 -2.52
N ALA A 110 -2.98 1.19 -3.19
CA ALA A 110 -2.42 1.17 -4.55
C ALA A 110 -3.17 0.25 -5.53
N LEU A 111 -4.50 0.18 -5.40
CA LEU A 111 -5.34 -0.86 -6.00
C LEU A 111 -5.11 -1.05 -7.51
N ARG A 112 -4.95 0.06 -8.25
CA ARG A 112 -4.64 0.03 -9.69
C ARG A 112 -3.39 -0.79 -10.01
N SER A 113 -2.30 -0.57 -9.26
CA SER A 113 -1.03 -1.28 -9.46
C SER A 113 -1.18 -2.76 -9.13
N GLN A 114 -1.84 -3.08 -8.00
CA GLN A 114 -2.11 -4.45 -7.57
C GLN A 114 -2.95 -5.22 -8.60
N LEU A 115 -4.03 -4.63 -9.11
CA LEU A 115 -4.87 -5.23 -10.15
C LEU A 115 -4.11 -5.41 -11.46
N GLN A 116 -3.33 -4.42 -11.91
CA GLN A 116 -2.52 -4.53 -13.12
C GLN A 116 -1.50 -5.67 -13.02
N HIS A 117 -0.81 -5.77 -11.89
CA HIS A 117 0.14 -6.86 -11.64
C HIS A 117 -0.56 -8.22 -11.61
N PHE A 118 -1.68 -8.31 -10.91
CA PHE A 118 -2.50 -9.53 -10.86
C PHE A 118 -2.90 -9.97 -12.27
N PHE A 119 -3.54 -9.12 -13.06
CA PHE A 119 -3.93 -9.49 -14.43
C PHE A 119 -2.74 -9.81 -15.33
N ALA A 120 -1.60 -9.15 -15.15
CA ALA A 120 -0.37 -9.51 -15.88
C ALA A 120 0.12 -10.92 -15.51
N SER A 121 0.11 -11.29 -14.22
CA SER A 121 0.48 -12.64 -13.77
C SER A 121 -0.51 -13.73 -14.23
N MET A 122 -1.77 -13.36 -14.43
CA MET A 122 -2.84 -14.29 -14.83
C MET A 122 -2.86 -14.58 -16.33
N LYS A 123 -2.18 -13.79 -17.18
CA LYS A 123 -2.17 -13.97 -18.65
C LYS A 123 -1.73 -15.36 -19.12
N ALA A 124 -0.92 -16.07 -18.32
CA ALA A 124 -0.43 -17.40 -18.66
C ALA A 124 -1.25 -18.54 -18.04
N ARG A 125 -2.26 -18.24 -17.21
CA ARG A 125 -3.04 -19.24 -16.47
C ARG A 125 -4.38 -19.49 -17.13
N LYS A 126 -4.76 -20.76 -17.26
CA LYS A 126 -6.11 -21.17 -17.68
C LYS A 126 -7.00 -21.29 -16.46
N GLU A 127 -7.70 -20.21 -16.12
CA GLU A 127 -8.64 -20.17 -14.99
C GLU A 127 -10.09 -20.35 -15.47
N LYS A 128 -10.95 -20.91 -14.63
CA LYS A 128 -12.42 -20.96 -14.84
C LYS A 128 -12.99 -19.60 -14.46
N ASP A 129 -13.77 -19.52 -13.38
CA ASP A 129 -14.21 -18.26 -12.80
C ASP A 129 -13.17 -17.74 -11.80
N VAL A 130 -12.99 -16.42 -11.80
CA VAL A 130 -12.12 -15.67 -10.90
C VAL A 130 -12.98 -14.74 -10.04
N LEU A 131 -12.85 -14.83 -8.71
CA LEU A 131 -13.49 -13.92 -7.76
C LEU A 131 -12.44 -12.96 -7.19
N LEU A 132 -12.62 -11.67 -7.42
CA LEU A 132 -11.83 -10.61 -6.80
C LEU A 132 -12.63 -10.01 -5.64
N VAL A 133 -12.05 -10.00 -4.45
CA VAL A 133 -12.60 -9.23 -3.32
C VAL A 133 -11.79 -7.96 -3.18
N VAL A 134 -12.46 -6.81 -3.19
CA VAL A 134 -11.81 -5.52 -2.96
C VAL A 134 -12.43 -4.89 -1.72
N ASP A 135 -11.72 -5.02 -0.61
CA ASP A 135 -12.20 -4.63 0.71
C ASP A 135 -11.89 -3.16 1.00
N ASP A 136 -12.84 -2.47 1.62
CA ASP A 136 -12.76 -1.07 2.04
C ASP A 136 -12.46 -0.10 0.87
N VAL A 137 -13.31 -0.08 -0.15
CA VAL A 137 -13.16 0.82 -1.30
C VAL A 137 -13.84 2.17 -1.03
N ALA A 138 -13.18 3.26 -1.43
CA ALA A 138 -13.75 4.60 -1.34
C ALA A 138 -14.93 4.78 -2.31
N SER A 139 -14.78 4.32 -3.55
CA SER A 139 -15.82 4.31 -4.59
C SER A 139 -15.82 2.97 -5.34
N PRO A 140 -16.95 2.24 -5.34
CA PRO A 140 -17.10 1.03 -6.17
C PRO A 140 -16.89 1.28 -7.66
N GLU A 141 -17.27 2.46 -8.17
CA GLU A 141 -17.15 2.83 -9.57
C GLU A 141 -15.69 2.87 -10.05
N GLU A 142 -14.77 3.31 -9.18
CA GLU A 142 -13.33 3.30 -9.47
C GLU A 142 -12.83 1.88 -9.70
N VAL A 143 -13.29 0.91 -8.91
CA VAL A 143 -12.92 -0.50 -9.07
C VAL A 143 -13.43 -1.05 -10.40
N VAL A 144 -14.70 -0.76 -10.73
CA VAL A 144 -15.31 -1.17 -12.01
C VAL A 144 -14.52 -0.64 -13.20
N ALA A 145 -13.99 0.58 -13.12
CA ALA A 145 -13.17 1.16 -14.18
C ALA A 145 -11.77 0.52 -14.32
N LEU A 146 -11.26 -0.11 -13.26
CA LEU A 146 -9.93 -0.76 -13.24
C LEU A 146 -9.98 -2.22 -13.66
N VAL A 147 -11.10 -2.90 -13.44
CA VAL A 147 -11.26 -4.33 -13.75
C VAL A 147 -11.72 -4.48 -15.21
N PRO A 148 -11.02 -5.28 -16.03
CA PRO A 148 -11.43 -5.54 -17.40
C PRO A 148 -12.78 -6.29 -17.43
N GLU A 149 -13.68 -5.87 -18.32
CA GLU A 149 -14.95 -6.58 -18.55
C GLU A 149 -14.64 -7.98 -19.14
N HIS A 150 -14.94 -9.03 -18.37
CA HIS A 150 -14.75 -10.42 -18.79
C HIS A 150 -15.82 -11.33 -18.17
N ALA A 151 -16.33 -12.29 -18.94
CA ALA A 151 -17.45 -13.16 -18.53
C ALA A 151 -17.12 -14.13 -17.39
N SER A 152 -15.84 -14.29 -17.06
CA SER A 152 -15.38 -15.17 -15.97
C SER A 152 -14.81 -14.41 -14.77
N VAL A 153 -14.90 -13.08 -14.76
CA VAL A 153 -14.41 -12.25 -13.65
C VAL A 153 -15.60 -11.75 -12.84
N TYR A 154 -15.57 -12.03 -11.55
CA TYR A 154 -16.56 -11.59 -10.57
C TYR A 154 -15.86 -10.74 -9.52
N VAL A 155 -16.52 -9.69 -9.05
CA VAL A 155 -15.97 -8.74 -8.10
C VAL A 155 -16.94 -8.52 -6.95
N LEU A 156 -16.46 -8.74 -5.72
CA LEU A 156 -17.14 -8.40 -4.49
C LEU A 156 -16.40 -7.22 -3.83
N MET A 157 -17.10 -6.12 -3.59
CA MET A 157 -16.54 -4.93 -2.98
C MET A 157 -17.14 -4.71 -1.60
N THR A 158 -16.38 -4.15 -0.66
CA THR A 158 -16.94 -3.63 0.59
C THR A 158 -16.69 -2.13 0.69
N THR A 159 -17.66 -1.35 1.17
CA THR A 159 -17.52 0.10 1.27
C THR A 159 -18.33 0.68 2.43
N SER A 160 -17.84 1.79 2.98
CA SER A 160 -18.53 2.61 3.96
C SER A 160 -19.36 3.74 3.35
N ALA A 161 -19.34 3.89 2.01
CA ALA A 161 -20.11 4.91 1.31
C ALA A 161 -21.63 4.71 1.48
N ALA A 162 -22.33 5.78 1.86
CA ALA A 162 -23.76 5.73 2.22
C ALA A 162 -24.72 5.64 1.00
N ASN A 163 -24.26 6.00 -0.21
CA ASN A 163 -25.12 6.21 -1.38
C ASN A 163 -24.79 5.30 -2.57
N VAL A 164 -24.50 4.02 -2.34
CA VAL A 164 -24.24 3.07 -3.43
C VAL A 164 -25.56 2.58 -4.02
N THR A 165 -25.89 3.02 -5.24
CA THR A 165 -27.11 2.62 -5.92
C THR A 165 -26.95 1.26 -6.60
N SER A 166 -27.91 0.36 -6.35
CA SER A 166 -28.01 -0.90 -7.10
C SER A 166 -28.39 -0.61 -8.56
N SER A 167 -27.74 -1.28 -9.49
CA SER A 167 -28.00 -1.16 -10.93
C SER A 167 -28.08 -2.55 -11.57
N THR A 168 -28.38 -2.60 -12.87
CA THR A 168 -28.34 -3.85 -13.64
C THR A 168 -26.94 -4.46 -13.70
N LYS A 169 -25.89 -3.64 -13.61
CA LYS A 169 -24.49 -4.08 -13.64
C LYS A 169 -23.92 -4.39 -12.26
N MET A 170 -24.43 -3.74 -11.21
CA MET A 170 -23.86 -3.76 -9.86
C MET A 170 -24.94 -4.02 -8.81
N ALA A 171 -24.88 -5.17 -8.15
CA ALA A 171 -25.77 -5.48 -7.04
C ALA A 171 -25.27 -4.81 -5.75
N CYS A 172 -26.10 -3.98 -5.13
CA CYS A 172 -25.81 -3.46 -3.79
C CYS A 172 -26.57 -4.25 -2.73
N LEU A 173 -25.87 -4.68 -1.68
CA LEU A 173 -26.42 -5.30 -0.49
C LEU A 173 -26.02 -4.46 0.73
N SER A 174 -26.99 -4.11 1.56
CA SER A 174 -26.77 -3.35 2.79
C SER A 174 -26.96 -4.26 4.01
N PRO A 175 -25.88 -4.68 4.69
CA PRO A 175 -25.99 -5.53 5.87
C PRO A 175 -26.74 -4.82 7.01
N SER A 176 -27.68 -5.52 7.64
CA SER A 176 -28.35 -5.00 8.85
C SER A 176 -27.51 -5.23 10.10
N PRO A 177 -27.82 -4.58 11.23
CA PRO A 177 -27.33 -5.02 12.53
C PRO A 177 -27.69 -6.49 12.80
N LEU A 178 -26.97 -7.13 13.73
CA LEU A 178 -27.27 -8.52 14.10
C LEU A 178 -28.66 -8.61 14.72
N SER A 179 -29.34 -9.73 14.49
CA SER A 179 -30.54 -10.04 15.26
C SER A 179 -30.18 -10.27 16.74
N PRO A 180 -31.12 -10.08 17.68
CA PRO A 180 -30.89 -10.43 19.08
C PRO A 180 -30.43 -11.88 19.26
N GLN A 181 -30.98 -12.81 18.47
CA GLN A 181 -30.60 -14.22 18.50
C GLN A 181 -29.16 -14.45 18.01
N ALA A 182 -28.77 -13.82 16.89
CA ALA A 182 -27.42 -13.91 16.35
C ALA A 182 -26.38 -13.30 17.31
N SER A 183 -26.74 -12.21 17.99
CA SER A 183 -25.88 -11.57 18.99
C SER A 183 -25.59 -12.48 20.18
N ARG A 184 -26.56 -13.31 20.61
CA ARG A 184 -26.34 -14.33 21.65
C ARG A 184 -25.38 -15.43 21.18
N GLN A 185 -25.50 -15.84 19.92
CA GLN A 185 -24.66 -16.86 19.31
C GLN A 185 -23.22 -16.39 19.04
N LEU A 186 -22.98 -15.08 18.94
CA LEU A 186 -21.64 -14.50 18.80
C LEU A 186 -20.78 -14.77 20.05
N SER A 187 -21.40 -14.99 21.21
CA SER A 187 -20.71 -15.24 22.47
C SER A 187 -21.46 -16.30 23.28
N PRO A 188 -21.43 -17.57 22.83
CA PRO A 188 -22.25 -18.63 23.41
C PRO A 188 -21.85 -18.99 24.85
N GLU A 189 -20.66 -18.58 25.27
CA GLU A 189 -20.13 -18.80 26.61
C GLU A 189 -20.70 -17.83 27.67
N LEU A 190 -21.32 -16.72 27.25
CA LEU A 190 -21.94 -15.78 28.17
C LEU A 190 -23.33 -16.28 28.57
N THR A 191 -23.61 -16.30 29.87
CA THR A 191 -24.96 -16.60 30.37
C THR A 191 -25.89 -15.44 30.01
N PHE A 192 -26.96 -15.75 29.28
CA PHE A 192 -27.90 -14.74 28.82
C PHE A 192 -28.74 -14.19 29.98
N SER A 193 -28.74 -12.87 30.15
CA SER A 193 -29.54 -12.14 31.14
C SER A 193 -30.16 -10.89 30.53
N GLN A 194 -31.17 -10.32 31.19
CA GLN A 194 -31.84 -9.09 30.73
C GLN A 194 -30.88 -7.89 30.69
N GLU A 195 -29.89 -7.86 31.60
CA GLU A 195 -28.86 -6.82 31.64
C GLU A 195 -27.91 -6.93 30.44
N LEU A 196 -27.53 -8.15 30.04
CA LEU A 196 -26.73 -8.38 28.84
C LEU A 196 -27.50 -7.95 27.58
N GLU A 197 -28.79 -8.27 27.51
CA GLU A 197 -29.64 -7.82 26.40
C GLU A 197 -29.74 -6.29 26.32
N THR A 198 -29.83 -5.62 27.46
CA THR A 198 -29.83 -4.15 27.54
C THR A 198 -28.53 -3.55 27.03
N VAL A 199 -27.39 -4.17 27.35
CA VAL A 199 -26.08 -3.76 26.79
C VAL A 199 -26.09 -3.89 25.26
N PHE A 200 -26.49 -5.04 24.72
CA PHE A 200 -26.49 -5.24 23.26
C PHE A 200 -27.46 -4.31 22.53
N TYR A 201 -28.62 -4.04 23.13
CA TYR A 201 -29.55 -3.03 22.63
C TYR A 201 -28.92 -1.63 22.61
N ASN A 202 -28.25 -1.21 23.69
CA ASN A 202 -27.54 0.08 23.73
C ASN A 202 -26.42 0.19 22.69
N LEU A 203 -25.81 -0.93 22.32
CA LEU A 203 -24.79 -1.03 21.26
C LEU A 203 -25.39 -1.26 19.86
N GLY A 204 -26.72 -1.20 19.74
CA GLY A 204 -27.45 -1.32 18.48
C GLY A 204 -27.23 -2.63 17.74
N TYR A 205 -26.80 -3.70 18.44
CA TYR A 205 -26.44 -4.99 17.86
C TYR A 205 -25.40 -4.91 16.73
N VAL A 206 -24.53 -3.89 16.77
CA VAL A 206 -23.41 -3.75 15.83
C VAL A 206 -22.35 -4.82 16.17
N PRO A 207 -21.99 -5.74 15.25
CA PRO A 207 -21.10 -6.87 15.54
C PRO A 207 -19.80 -6.49 16.26
N LEU A 208 -19.10 -5.44 15.79
CA LEU A 208 -17.86 -4.99 16.40
C LEU A 208 -18.04 -4.60 17.87
N LEU A 209 -19.07 -3.81 18.17
CA LEU A 209 -19.32 -3.32 19.52
C LEU A 209 -19.77 -4.45 20.45
N VAL A 210 -20.68 -5.31 19.97
CA VAL A 210 -21.16 -6.48 20.71
C VAL A 210 -19.99 -7.42 21.01
N HIS A 211 -19.12 -7.68 20.03
CA HIS A 211 -17.95 -8.53 20.22
C HIS A 211 -17.01 -8.00 21.32
N ILE A 212 -16.64 -6.72 21.26
CA ILE A 212 -15.76 -6.11 22.27
C ILE A 212 -16.42 -6.12 23.65
N ALA A 213 -17.71 -5.76 23.74
CA ALA A 213 -18.45 -5.81 25.00
C ALA A 213 -18.50 -7.23 25.58
N SER A 214 -18.75 -8.24 24.75
CA SER A 214 -18.75 -9.64 25.16
C SER A 214 -17.38 -10.08 25.70
N LEU A 215 -16.29 -9.66 25.05
CA LEU A 215 -14.93 -9.96 25.51
C LEU A 215 -14.63 -9.33 26.88
N LEU A 216 -15.02 -8.07 27.09
CA LEU A 216 -14.85 -7.39 28.39
C LEU A 216 -15.67 -8.06 29.51
N ILE A 217 -16.88 -8.51 29.21
CA ILE A 217 -17.74 -9.21 30.18
C ILE A 217 -17.19 -10.61 30.47
N LYS A 218 -16.81 -11.36 29.42
CA LYS A 218 -16.26 -12.71 29.55
C LYS A 218 -14.94 -12.73 30.32
N GLY A 219 -14.10 -11.72 30.12
CA GLY A 219 -12.84 -11.55 30.85
C GLY A 219 -12.99 -11.00 32.27
N ASP A 220 -14.22 -10.89 32.80
CA ASP A 220 -14.53 -10.30 34.11
C ASP A 220 -14.00 -8.87 34.33
N VAL A 221 -13.71 -8.15 33.24
CA VAL A 221 -13.21 -6.76 33.26
C VAL A 221 -14.32 -5.80 33.67
N CYS A 222 -15.52 -6.00 33.13
CA CYS A 222 -16.69 -5.20 33.45
C CYS A 222 -17.96 -6.06 33.41
N ARG A 223 -18.73 -6.05 34.50
CA ARG A 223 -20.00 -6.80 34.56
C ARG A 223 -21.07 -6.13 33.69
N ALA A 224 -21.95 -6.93 33.09
CA ALA A 224 -23.03 -6.43 32.22
C ALA A 224 -23.88 -5.29 32.83
N PRO A 225 -24.32 -5.33 34.11
CA PRO A 225 -25.10 -4.23 34.70
C PRO A 225 -24.29 -2.93 34.81
N GLN A 226 -23.00 -3.03 35.11
CA GLN A 226 -22.10 -1.88 35.21
C GLN A 226 -21.86 -1.27 33.83
N LEU A 227 -21.59 -2.10 32.81
CA LEU A 227 -21.42 -1.65 31.45
C LEU A 227 -22.68 -0.96 30.92
N GLY A 228 -23.87 -1.53 31.18
CA GLY A 228 -25.15 -0.93 30.80
C GLY A 228 -25.36 0.47 31.37
N ARG A 229 -24.99 0.68 32.65
CA ARG A 229 -25.03 2.02 33.28
C ARG A 229 -24.08 2.99 32.61
N ILE A 230 -22.81 2.61 32.39
CA ILE A 230 -21.80 3.48 31.76
C ILE A 230 -22.25 3.90 30.35
N LEU A 231 -22.75 2.97 29.53
CA LEU A 231 -23.24 3.27 28.18
C LEU A 231 -24.40 4.26 28.20
N THR A 232 -25.32 4.11 29.17
CA THR A 232 -26.47 5.00 29.36
C THR A 232 -26.03 6.40 29.82
N GLU A 233 -25.15 6.48 30.82
CA GLU A 233 -24.61 7.73 31.37
C GLU A 233 -23.82 8.52 30.31
N LYS A 234 -23.02 7.82 29.49
CA LYS A 234 -22.29 8.41 28.38
C LYS A 234 -23.17 8.74 27.16
N ARG A 235 -24.46 8.39 27.21
CA ARG A 235 -25.47 8.65 26.18
C ARG A 235 -25.02 8.22 24.78
N VAL A 236 -24.45 7.01 24.68
CA VAL A 236 -23.96 6.46 23.40
C VAL A 236 -25.08 6.24 22.39
N ARG A 237 -26.31 6.05 22.88
CA ARG A 237 -27.55 5.95 22.12
C ARG A 237 -28.51 7.06 22.59
N ARG A 238 -29.11 7.79 21.65
CA ARG A 238 -30.13 8.83 21.89
C ARG A 238 -31.22 8.72 20.83
N ASP A 239 -32.49 8.74 21.23
CA ASP A 239 -33.64 8.69 20.31
C ASP A 239 -33.49 7.60 19.23
N ASP A 240 -33.13 6.39 19.69
CA ASP A 240 -32.81 5.21 18.85
C ASP A 240 -31.64 5.33 17.87
N THR A 241 -30.90 6.43 17.91
CA THR A 241 -29.69 6.64 17.10
C THR A 241 -28.44 6.31 17.92
N LEU A 242 -27.61 5.40 17.42
CA LEU A 242 -26.34 4.99 18.02
C LEU A 242 -25.17 5.80 17.44
N SER A 243 -24.31 6.31 18.32
CA SER A 243 -22.97 6.78 17.93
C SER A 243 -21.95 5.65 18.09
N ILE A 244 -21.55 5.03 16.97
CA ILE A 244 -20.58 3.93 16.96
C ILE A 244 -19.23 4.37 17.55
N SER A 245 -18.77 5.57 17.21
CA SER A 245 -17.50 6.11 17.71
C SER A 245 -17.53 6.35 19.22
N ALA A 246 -18.63 6.91 19.75
CA ALA A 246 -18.77 7.13 21.20
C ALA A 246 -18.85 5.80 21.97
N ALA A 247 -19.64 4.84 21.48
CA ALA A 247 -19.71 3.52 22.09
C ALA A 247 -18.36 2.81 22.08
N LEU A 248 -17.64 2.87 20.96
CA LEU A 248 -16.32 2.26 20.85
C LEU A 248 -15.28 2.92 21.76
N SER A 249 -15.34 4.25 21.91
CA SER A 249 -14.49 4.97 22.87
C SER A 249 -14.71 4.47 24.30
N VAL A 250 -15.96 4.33 24.73
CA VAL A 250 -16.28 3.81 26.06
C VAL A 250 -15.75 2.40 26.27
N LEU A 251 -15.94 1.50 25.30
CA LEU A 251 -15.45 0.12 25.39
C LEU A 251 -13.92 0.06 25.40
N ALA A 252 -13.26 0.81 24.52
CA ALA A 252 -11.81 0.88 24.45
C ALA A 252 -11.21 1.47 25.74
N ASP A 253 -11.80 2.53 26.31
CA ASP A 253 -11.34 3.13 27.56
C ASP A 253 -11.38 2.15 28.73
N ILE A 254 -12.43 1.31 28.82
CA ILE A 254 -12.54 0.24 29.83
C ILE A 254 -11.42 -0.79 29.64
N GLY A 255 -11.22 -1.27 28.40
CA GLY A 255 -10.17 -2.24 28.10
C GLY A 255 -8.76 -1.69 28.37
N ILE A 256 -8.49 -0.44 28.00
CA ILE A 256 -7.20 0.22 28.27
C ILE A 256 -6.96 0.34 29.77
N ALA A 257 -7.96 0.75 30.56
CA ALA A 257 -7.84 0.86 32.00
C ALA A 257 -7.52 -0.49 32.67
N GLU A 258 -8.03 -1.60 32.13
CA GLU A 258 -7.66 -2.94 32.57
C GLU A 258 -6.21 -3.26 32.22
N LEU A 259 -5.79 -2.98 30.99
CA LEU A 259 -4.45 -3.24 30.51
C LEU A 259 -3.40 -2.44 31.30
N GLU A 260 -3.73 -1.21 31.68
CA GLU A 260 -2.87 -0.31 32.49
C GLU A 260 -2.56 -0.86 33.89
N LYS A 261 -3.37 -1.79 34.42
CA LYS A 261 -3.06 -2.46 35.70
C LYS A 261 -1.81 -3.32 35.62
N THR A 262 -1.50 -3.86 34.44
CA THR A 262 -0.29 -4.67 34.20
C THR A 262 0.80 -3.86 33.50
N TYR A 263 0.40 -3.01 32.56
CA TYR A 263 1.30 -2.27 31.68
C TYR A 263 1.14 -0.77 31.89
N PRO A 264 1.99 -0.14 32.73
CA PRO A 264 2.00 1.31 32.86
C PRO A 264 2.09 1.96 31.47
N ASP A 265 1.31 3.01 31.24
CA ASP A 265 1.24 3.73 29.96
C ASP A 265 0.68 2.95 28.76
N ALA A 266 -0.09 1.87 28.97
CA ALA A 266 -0.69 1.11 27.87
C ALA A 266 -1.50 1.99 26.90
N ARG A 267 -2.18 3.04 27.38
CA ARG A 267 -2.85 4.03 26.52
C ARG A 267 -1.89 4.69 25.54
N ALA A 268 -0.72 5.14 26.02
CA ALA A 268 0.28 5.78 25.18
C ALA A 268 0.90 4.78 24.19
N MET A 269 1.16 3.55 24.62
CA MET A 269 1.68 2.48 23.76
C MET A 269 0.69 2.16 22.62
N LEU A 270 -0.58 1.93 22.94
CA LEU A 270 -1.64 1.65 21.96
C LEU A 270 -1.86 2.81 20.99
N ARG A 271 -1.74 4.05 21.47
CA ARG A 271 -1.80 5.25 20.63
C ARG A 271 -0.68 5.27 19.59
N VAL A 272 0.56 4.90 19.97
CA VAL A 272 1.66 4.74 19.00
C VAL A 272 1.39 3.57 18.04
N ILE A 273 0.97 2.40 18.54
CA ILE A 273 0.65 1.22 17.69
C ILE A 273 -0.44 1.56 16.67
N SER A 274 -1.43 2.37 17.04
CA SER A 274 -2.54 2.77 16.16
C SER A 274 -2.13 3.63 14.95
N CYS A 275 -0.88 4.10 14.89
CA CYS A 275 -0.31 4.82 13.75
C CYS A 275 0.19 3.89 12.64
N PHE A 276 0.32 2.59 12.92
CA PHE A 276 0.78 1.59 11.96
C PHE A 276 -0.37 1.06 11.10
N HIS A 277 -0.02 0.44 9.96
CA HIS A 277 -0.99 -0.28 9.13
C HIS A 277 -1.83 -1.26 9.95
N THR A 278 -3.13 -1.00 10.00
CA THR A 278 -4.13 -1.68 10.82
C THR A 278 -4.38 -3.12 10.42
N GLY A 279 -4.14 -3.42 9.14
CA GLY A 279 -4.39 -4.73 8.59
C GLY A 279 -3.36 -5.75 9.02
N ASP A 280 -2.16 -5.39 9.49
CA ASP A 280 -1.08 -6.36 9.76
C ASP A 280 -0.11 -5.91 10.86
N VAL A 281 -0.59 -5.88 12.10
CA VAL A 281 0.20 -5.50 13.29
C VAL A 281 0.92 -6.75 13.82
N SER A 282 2.16 -6.96 13.39
CA SER A 282 2.99 -8.08 13.90
C SER A 282 3.46 -7.87 15.34
N ASP A 283 3.80 -8.96 16.02
CA ASP A 283 4.43 -8.89 17.36
C ASP A 283 5.75 -8.10 17.35
N ALA A 284 6.43 -8.01 16.20
CA ALA A 284 7.61 -7.15 16.06
C ALA A 284 7.25 -5.66 16.17
N VAL A 285 6.14 -5.22 15.57
CA VAL A 285 5.62 -3.85 15.69
C VAL A 285 5.26 -3.56 17.14
N VAL A 286 4.55 -4.48 17.80
CA VAL A 286 4.20 -4.36 19.21
C VAL A 286 5.48 -4.31 20.07
N GLY A 287 6.45 -5.19 19.82
CA GLY A 287 7.70 -5.27 20.56
C GLY A 287 8.62 -4.06 20.39
N ALA A 288 8.59 -3.38 19.25
CA ALA A 288 9.31 -2.12 19.07
C ALA A 288 8.79 -0.98 19.99
N ILE A 289 7.58 -1.13 20.55
CA ILE A 289 6.91 -0.12 21.37
C ILE A 289 6.80 -0.57 22.84
N VAL A 290 6.42 -1.83 23.06
CA VAL A 290 6.16 -2.41 24.38
C VAL A 290 7.42 -3.06 24.97
N GLY A 291 8.37 -3.51 24.14
CA GLY A 291 9.56 -4.24 24.58
C GLY A 291 9.33 -5.74 24.78
N GLU A 292 10.04 -6.33 25.74
CA GLU A 292 10.09 -7.80 25.94
C GLU A 292 8.72 -8.43 26.23
N ALA A 293 7.78 -7.66 26.77
CA ALA A 293 6.44 -8.14 27.12
C ALA A 293 5.43 -8.12 25.94
N ALA A 294 5.90 -7.90 24.71
CA ALA A 294 5.05 -7.76 23.52
C ALA A 294 4.03 -8.90 23.36
N GLY A 295 4.47 -10.15 23.53
CA GLY A 295 3.59 -11.32 23.36
C GLY A 295 2.44 -11.35 24.36
N ASP A 296 2.70 -11.15 25.66
CA ASP A 296 1.65 -11.11 26.68
C ASP A 296 0.74 -9.88 26.50
N PHE A 297 1.32 -8.73 26.13
CA PHE A 297 0.56 -7.52 25.80
C PHE A 297 -0.39 -7.75 24.63
N SER A 298 0.09 -8.33 23.52
CA SER A 298 -0.69 -8.70 22.34
C SER A 298 -1.86 -9.61 22.69
N VAL A 299 -1.62 -10.64 23.52
CA VAL A 299 -2.65 -11.59 23.96
C VAL A 299 -3.70 -10.89 24.82
N LYS A 300 -3.30 -10.12 25.84
CA LYS A 300 -4.23 -9.39 26.72
C LYS A 300 -5.03 -8.35 25.95
N ALA A 301 -4.39 -7.56 25.09
CA ALA A 301 -5.08 -6.60 24.24
C ALA A 301 -6.09 -7.28 23.29
N SER A 302 -5.78 -8.49 22.80
CA SER A 302 -6.73 -9.29 22.00
C SER A 302 -7.91 -9.78 22.83
N GLN A 303 -7.68 -10.23 24.06
CA GLN A 303 -8.73 -10.65 25.01
C GLN A 303 -9.65 -9.49 25.41
N LEU A 304 -9.20 -8.24 25.26
CA LEU A 304 -9.96 -7.03 25.50
C LEU A 304 -10.67 -6.48 24.24
N GLY A 305 -10.54 -7.17 23.10
CA GLY A 305 -11.13 -6.78 21.82
C GLY A 305 -10.44 -5.59 21.14
N ILE A 306 -9.23 -5.23 21.57
CA ILE A 306 -8.43 -4.17 20.95
C ILE A 306 -7.78 -4.70 19.67
N PHE A 307 -7.12 -5.85 19.78
CA PHE A 307 -6.57 -6.58 18.64
C PHE A 307 -7.46 -7.78 18.28
N SER A 308 -7.41 -8.17 17.01
CA SER A 308 -8.02 -9.39 16.51
C SER A 308 -6.91 -10.32 16.02
N PRO A 309 -6.77 -11.54 16.56
CA PRO A 309 -5.77 -12.47 16.10
C PRO A 309 -6.07 -12.90 14.66
N LYS A 310 -5.04 -13.00 13.82
CA LYS A 310 -5.12 -13.70 12.54
C LYS A 310 -4.67 -15.14 12.71
N TRP A 311 -5.17 -16.04 11.86
CA TRP A 311 -4.70 -17.43 11.85
C TRP A 311 -3.31 -17.59 11.23
N GLU A 312 -2.89 -16.66 10.38
CA GLU A 312 -1.52 -16.67 9.84
C GLU A 312 -0.53 -16.22 10.92
N GLU A 313 0.55 -16.98 11.08
CA GLU A 313 1.47 -16.92 12.21
C GLU A 313 1.98 -15.50 12.53
N GLY A 314 1.79 -15.07 13.80
CA GLY A 314 2.47 -13.92 14.41
C GLY A 314 1.95 -12.53 14.06
N ALA A 315 0.75 -12.43 13.45
CA ALA A 315 0.14 -11.15 13.07
C ALA A 315 -1.23 -10.91 13.70
N LEU A 316 -1.47 -9.66 14.10
CA LEU A 316 -2.73 -9.16 14.62
C LEU A 316 -3.36 -8.19 13.61
N ALA A 317 -4.67 -8.06 13.65
CA ALA A 317 -5.39 -6.96 13.02
C ALA A 317 -5.87 -5.98 14.08
N LEU A 318 -5.78 -4.70 13.80
CA LEU A 318 -6.39 -3.64 14.60
C LEU A 318 -7.54 -3.06 13.79
N HIS A 319 -8.79 -3.20 14.23
CA HIS A 319 -9.91 -2.70 13.42
C HIS A 319 -9.78 -1.17 13.18
N PRO A 320 -10.00 -0.64 11.96
CA PRO A 320 -9.77 0.78 11.65
C PRO A 320 -10.49 1.77 12.57
N LEU A 321 -11.71 1.45 13.01
CA LEU A 321 -12.43 2.25 14.02
C LEU A 321 -11.75 2.23 15.40
N VAL A 322 -11.23 1.08 15.83
CA VAL A 322 -10.50 0.96 17.11
C VAL A 322 -9.21 1.77 17.01
N ALA A 323 -8.47 1.62 15.90
CA ALA A 323 -7.29 2.44 15.63
C ALA A 323 -7.60 3.94 15.72
N ARG A 324 -8.68 4.40 15.08
CA ARG A 324 -9.09 5.81 15.10
C ARG A 324 -9.39 6.31 16.51
N VAL A 325 -10.08 5.51 17.32
CA VAL A 325 -10.38 5.82 18.73
C VAL A 325 -9.11 5.89 19.58
N LEU A 326 -8.23 4.88 19.47
CA LEU A 326 -6.95 4.84 20.20
C LEU A 326 -6.03 6.00 19.84
N ARG A 327 -6.01 6.34 18.55
CA ARG A 327 -5.17 7.40 18.01
C ARG A 327 -5.59 8.76 18.54
N GLY A 328 -6.88 9.07 18.51
CA GLY A 328 -7.39 10.40 18.82
C GLY A 328 -6.70 11.49 17.97
N PRO A 329 -6.67 12.75 18.46
CA PRO A 329 -5.84 13.79 17.86
C PRO A 329 -4.38 13.43 18.04
N LEU A 330 -3.57 13.43 16.97
CA LEU A 330 -2.14 13.14 17.03
C LEU A 330 -1.31 14.40 17.29
N ASP A 331 -0.19 14.21 17.99
CA ASP A 331 0.83 15.21 18.20
C ASP A 331 2.18 14.73 17.63
N ALA A 332 3.12 15.65 17.49
CA ALA A 332 4.44 15.36 16.93
C ALA A 332 5.24 14.33 17.74
N HIS A 333 5.00 14.24 19.05
CA HIS A 333 5.73 13.31 19.94
C HIS A 333 5.33 11.86 19.67
N VAL A 334 4.03 11.58 19.55
CA VAL A 334 3.51 10.25 19.21
C VAL A 334 4.00 9.81 17.82
N LEU A 335 3.95 10.73 16.85
CA LEU A 335 4.42 10.48 15.49
C LEU A 335 5.92 10.18 15.45
N THR A 336 6.72 10.91 16.24
CA THR A 336 8.17 10.67 16.38
C THR A 336 8.44 9.27 16.94
N LYS A 337 7.74 8.89 18.02
CA LYS A 337 7.86 7.53 18.59
C LYS A 337 7.48 6.44 17.59
N ALA A 338 6.42 6.65 16.80
CA ALA A 338 6.02 5.70 15.77
C ALA A 338 7.08 5.57 14.67
N ALA A 339 7.67 6.68 14.24
CA ALA A 339 8.76 6.70 13.26
C ALA A 339 10.02 5.99 13.76
N ASP A 340 10.42 6.21 15.02
CA ASP A 340 11.57 5.56 15.63
C ASP A 340 11.36 4.05 15.75
N ALA A 341 10.19 3.62 16.24
CA ALA A 341 9.81 2.22 16.32
C ALA A 341 9.83 1.56 14.92
N LEU A 342 9.25 2.23 13.91
CA LEU A 342 9.26 1.75 12.53
C LEU A 342 10.68 1.60 11.96
N LEU A 343 11.55 2.60 12.18
CA LEU A 343 12.93 2.53 11.69
C LEU A 343 13.70 1.38 12.34
N SER A 344 13.44 1.07 13.62
CA SER A 344 14.08 -0.04 14.34
C SER A 344 13.77 -1.41 13.71
N LEU A 345 12.63 -1.55 13.02
CA LEU A 345 12.21 -2.78 12.36
C LEU A 345 12.89 -2.98 11.00
N TRP A 346 13.31 -1.89 10.36
CA TRP A 346 13.99 -1.96 9.07
C TRP A 346 15.39 -2.59 9.22
N PRO A 347 15.67 -3.73 8.55
CA PRO A 347 17.00 -4.33 8.62
C PRO A 347 18.08 -3.41 8.05
N ARG A 348 19.30 -3.53 8.59
CA ARG A 348 20.47 -2.85 8.02
C ARG A 348 20.85 -3.38 6.64
N ARG A 349 20.56 -4.65 6.33
CA ARG A 349 20.82 -5.31 5.03
C ARG A 349 19.60 -6.10 4.58
N TRP A 350 19.23 -5.92 3.31
CA TRP A 350 17.94 -6.34 2.78
C TRP A 350 18.02 -7.58 1.91
N ARG A 351 19.19 -7.82 1.32
CA ARG A 351 19.47 -8.99 0.47
C ARG A 351 19.39 -10.24 1.36
N GLY A 352 18.25 -10.95 1.31
CA GLY A 352 18.03 -12.23 2.00
C GLY A 352 16.87 -12.29 3.00
N ARG A 353 16.17 -11.19 3.32
CA ARG A 353 14.89 -11.28 4.05
C ARG A 353 13.75 -11.50 3.06
N GLY A 354 12.80 -12.37 3.40
CA GLY A 354 11.65 -12.67 2.53
C GLY A 354 10.90 -11.39 2.13
N SER A 355 10.56 -11.27 0.85
CA SER A 355 9.91 -10.09 0.25
C SER A 355 8.68 -9.62 1.02
N ARG A 356 7.93 -10.55 1.64
CA ARG A 356 6.74 -10.28 2.44
C ARG A 356 6.98 -9.34 3.63
N PHE A 357 8.05 -9.54 4.41
CA PHE A 357 8.33 -8.71 5.59
C PHE A 357 8.67 -7.26 5.20
N ALA A 358 9.53 -7.09 4.19
CA ALA A 358 9.89 -5.77 3.69
C ALA A 358 8.67 -5.06 3.08
N TYR A 359 7.83 -5.79 2.34
CA TYR A 359 6.58 -5.25 1.80
C TYR A 359 5.60 -4.81 2.91
N ASN A 360 5.50 -5.55 4.02
CA ASN A 360 4.72 -5.12 5.18
C ASN A 360 5.27 -3.83 5.81
N LEU A 361 6.60 -3.70 5.95
CA LEU A 361 7.23 -2.47 6.44
C LEU A 361 6.99 -1.26 5.53
N VAL A 362 6.90 -1.46 4.21
CA VAL A 362 6.49 -0.40 3.27
C VAL A 362 5.12 0.14 3.64
N TRP A 363 4.14 -0.72 3.93
CA TRP A 363 2.78 -0.28 4.26
C TRP A 363 2.69 0.39 5.63
N HIS A 364 3.44 -0.09 6.61
CA HIS A 364 3.59 0.63 7.88
C HIS A 364 4.20 2.02 7.66
N THR A 365 5.26 2.12 6.85
CA THR A 365 5.89 3.39 6.51
C THR A 365 4.93 4.34 5.80
N TYR A 366 4.21 3.84 4.80
CA TYR A 366 3.21 4.62 4.09
C TYR A 366 2.13 5.14 5.05
N THR A 367 1.59 4.28 5.93
CA THR A 367 0.55 4.67 6.88
C THR A 367 1.04 5.75 7.87
N VAL A 368 2.23 5.56 8.44
CA VAL A 368 2.84 6.54 9.35
C VAL A 368 3.09 7.86 8.63
N ALA A 369 3.63 7.83 7.40
CA ALA A 369 3.87 9.03 6.59
C ALA A 369 2.58 9.80 6.27
N GLN A 370 1.46 9.10 5.98
CA GLN A 370 0.16 9.75 5.82
C GLN A 370 -0.29 10.49 7.09
N HIS A 371 0.05 9.99 8.28
CA HIS A 371 -0.26 10.69 9.53
C HIS A 371 0.60 11.93 9.74
N PHE A 372 1.88 11.90 9.35
CA PHE A 372 2.71 13.11 9.32
C PHE A 372 2.11 14.17 8.38
N ALA A 373 1.75 13.78 7.15
CA ALA A 373 1.14 14.67 6.17
C ALA A 373 -0.21 15.26 6.67
N ALA A 374 -1.10 14.41 7.20
CA ALA A 374 -2.41 14.84 7.69
C ALA A 374 -2.34 15.77 8.92
N CYS A 375 -1.27 15.68 9.71
CA CYS A 375 -1.04 16.57 10.85
C CYS A 375 -0.16 17.77 10.50
N GLU A 376 0.27 17.92 9.23
CA GLU A 376 1.27 18.89 8.80
C GLU A 376 2.54 18.87 9.67
N ALA A 377 2.88 17.68 10.18
CA ALA A 377 3.97 17.48 11.11
C ALA A 377 5.31 17.41 10.37
N ALA A 378 6.33 17.93 11.04
CA ALA A 378 7.73 17.78 10.65
C ALA A 378 8.13 16.30 10.46
N LEU A 379 8.47 15.85 9.25
CA LEU A 379 9.18 14.58 9.09
C LEU A 379 10.49 14.62 9.90
N THR A 380 10.68 13.57 10.69
CA THR A 380 11.89 13.32 11.47
C THR A 380 12.91 12.53 10.64
N PRO A 381 14.20 12.51 11.02
CA PRO A 381 15.20 11.69 10.33
C PRO A 381 14.82 10.20 10.25
N ALA A 382 14.09 9.70 11.26
CA ALA A 382 13.65 8.31 11.31
C ALA A 382 12.64 7.97 10.20
N ILE A 383 11.59 8.78 10.05
CA ILE A 383 10.58 8.56 9.00
C ILE A 383 11.15 8.84 7.62
N LEU A 384 12.00 9.86 7.45
CA LEU A 384 12.70 10.13 6.18
C LEU A 384 13.49 8.90 5.70
N THR A 385 14.25 8.31 6.61
CA THR A 385 15.03 7.10 6.33
C THR A 385 14.12 5.91 5.97
N ALA A 386 13.01 5.72 6.70
CA ALA A 386 12.05 4.65 6.41
C ALA A 386 11.34 4.84 5.06
N MET A 387 10.96 6.07 4.72
CA MET A 387 10.32 6.42 3.45
C MET A 387 11.24 6.17 2.26
N ASP A 388 12.50 6.61 2.35
CA ASP A 388 13.49 6.38 1.29
C ASP A 388 13.79 4.89 1.08
N ARG A 389 13.94 4.16 2.18
CA ARG A 389 14.07 2.70 2.20
C ARG A 389 12.89 2.02 1.49
N SER A 390 11.67 2.42 1.86
CA SER A 390 10.44 1.88 1.28
C SER A 390 10.33 2.17 -0.22
N ALA A 391 10.57 3.42 -0.62
CA ALA A 391 10.51 3.82 -2.02
C ALA A 391 11.57 3.11 -2.86
N THR A 392 12.80 2.97 -2.34
CA THR A 392 13.88 2.23 -2.98
C THR A 392 13.52 0.77 -3.20
N PHE A 393 12.93 0.12 -2.19
CA PHE A 393 12.50 -1.28 -2.30
C PHE A 393 11.42 -1.48 -3.36
N LEU A 394 10.39 -0.65 -3.35
CA LEU A 394 9.33 -0.71 -4.35
C LEU A 394 9.86 -0.45 -5.77
N ALA A 395 10.70 0.59 -5.93
CA ALA A 395 11.19 1.01 -7.24
C ALA A 395 12.24 0.08 -7.84
N HIS A 396 13.17 -0.43 -7.01
CA HIS A 396 14.38 -1.11 -7.50
C HIS A 396 14.45 -2.60 -7.16
N VAL A 397 13.86 -3.03 -6.05
CA VAL A 397 13.92 -4.44 -5.62
C VAL A 397 12.72 -5.21 -6.15
N GLU A 398 11.52 -4.70 -5.90
CA GLU A 398 10.28 -5.36 -6.32
C GLU A 398 9.81 -4.90 -7.72
N ALA A 399 10.28 -3.73 -8.18
CA ALA A 399 9.87 -3.09 -9.44
C ALA A 399 8.34 -3.03 -9.62
N ARG A 400 7.61 -2.68 -8.55
CA ARG A 400 6.15 -2.54 -8.52
C ARG A 400 5.72 -1.40 -7.61
N ASP A 401 4.44 -1.00 -7.71
CA ASP A 401 3.86 0.08 -6.89
C ASP A 401 4.63 1.41 -7.00
N PHE A 402 5.14 1.70 -8.21
CA PHE A 402 5.90 2.90 -8.52
C PHE A 402 5.23 4.20 -8.09
N ALA A 403 3.90 4.27 -8.15
CA ALA A 403 3.16 5.44 -7.68
C ALA A 403 3.33 5.69 -6.17
N VAL A 404 3.37 4.62 -5.36
CA VAL A 404 3.59 4.71 -3.91
C VAL A 404 5.02 5.15 -3.62
N ALA A 405 6.00 4.57 -4.31
CA ALA A 405 7.40 4.99 -4.19
C ALA A 405 7.59 6.48 -4.54
N ALA A 406 6.98 6.93 -5.64
CA ALA A 406 7.01 8.34 -6.04
C ALA A 406 6.33 9.23 -4.99
N GLN A 407 5.18 8.82 -4.44
CA GLN A 407 4.48 9.58 -3.41
C GLN A 407 5.31 9.75 -2.13
N LEU A 408 5.99 8.69 -1.69
CA LEU A 408 6.87 8.76 -0.52
C LEU A 408 8.01 9.76 -0.75
N TRP A 409 8.73 9.68 -1.86
CA TRP A 409 9.78 10.67 -2.14
C TRP A 409 9.24 12.09 -2.38
N MET A 410 8.06 12.23 -2.97
CA MET A 410 7.43 13.54 -3.17
C MET A 410 7.10 14.24 -1.85
N GLN A 411 6.62 13.50 -0.84
CA GLN A 411 6.38 14.08 0.49
C GLN A 411 7.68 14.60 1.13
N VAL A 412 8.80 13.91 0.91
CA VAL A 412 10.12 14.39 1.36
C VAL A 412 10.52 15.66 0.59
N TYR A 413 10.36 15.67 -0.73
CA TYR A 413 10.65 16.84 -1.57
C TYR A 413 9.85 18.07 -1.15
N GLU A 414 8.52 17.94 -1.01
CA GLU A 414 7.62 19.04 -0.65
C GLU A 414 8.02 19.68 0.68
N GLN A 415 8.44 18.86 1.65
CA GLN A 415 8.89 19.35 2.94
C GLN A 415 10.27 20.04 2.88
N HIS A 416 11.23 19.47 2.16
CA HIS A 416 12.54 20.11 1.95
C HIS A 416 12.40 21.49 1.29
N VAL A 417 11.51 21.60 0.30
CA VAL A 417 11.19 22.87 -0.37
C VAL A 417 10.56 23.86 0.60
N ALA A 418 9.54 23.44 1.36
CA ALA A 418 8.86 24.30 2.34
C ALA A 418 9.82 24.85 3.42
N ARG A 419 10.87 24.09 3.75
CA ARG A 419 11.87 24.44 4.78
C ARG A 419 13.12 25.11 4.25
N GLN A 420 13.28 25.17 2.93
CA GLN A 420 14.50 25.67 2.29
C GLN A 420 15.76 24.96 2.79
N GLU A 421 15.67 23.63 2.96
CA GLU A 421 16.81 22.84 3.42
C GLU A 421 17.97 22.89 2.40
N GLU A 422 19.20 22.92 2.93
CA GLU A 422 20.41 22.92 2.10
C GLU A 422 20.54 21.61 1.32
N ALA A 423 21.08 21.72 0.10
CA ALA A 423 21.31 20.56 -0.76
C ALA A 423 22.36 19.63 -0.14
N SER A 424 22.05 18.34 -0.07
CA SER A 424 22.97 17.29 0.41
C SER A 424 23.08 16.18 -0.63
N PRO A 425 24.15 15.37 -0.60
CA PRO A 425 24.29 14.18 -1.44
C PRO A 425 23.04 13.27 -1.44
N ASP A 426 22.48 13.02 -0.25
CA ASP A 426 21.32 12.15 -0.10
C ASP A 426 20.03 12.79 -0.63
N SER A 427 19.82 14.09 -0.38
CA SER A 427 18.65 14.78 -0.94
C SER A 427 18.71 14.85 -2.46
N VAL A 428 19.87 15.12 -3.05
CA VAL A 428 20.08 15.08 -4.51
C VAL A 428 19.78 13.69 -5.08
N ARG A 429 20.27 12.62 -4.43
CA ARG A 429 19.96 11.25 -4.84
C ARG A 429 18.45 10.99 -4.81
N MET A 430 17.78 11.32 -3.70
CA MET A 430 16.33 11.09 -3.57
C MET A 430 15.53 11.85 -4.62
N LEU A 431 15.87 13.12 -4.87
CA LEU A 431 15.21 13.94 -5.90
C LEU A 431 15.43 13.40 -7.30
N ARG A 432 16.65 12.94 -7.62
CA ARG A 432 16.93 12.28 -8.90
C ARG A 432 16.08 11.03 -9.08
N GLU A 433 16.04 10.14 -8.09
CA GLU A 433 15.25 8.91 -8.16
C GLU A 433 13.75 9.20 -8.27
N CYS A 434 13.25 10.18 -7.52
CA CYS A 434 11.88 10.67 -7.58
C CYS A 434 11.54 11.22 -8.97
N GLY A 435 12.33 12.17 -9.48
CA GLY A 435 12.14 12.79 -10.78
C GLY A 435 12.18 11.77 -11.92
N ARG A 436 13.10 10.79 -11.86
CA ARG A 436 13.16 9.69 -12.84
C ARG A 436 11.90 8.83 -12.79
N LEU A 437 11.40 8.52 -11.60
CA LEU A 437 10.20 7.70 -11.43
C LEU A 437 8.94 8.44 -11.91
N LEU A 438 8.82 9.73 -11.60
CA LEU A 438 7.76 10.60 -12.12
C LEU A 438 7.80 10.70 -13.64
N HIS A 439 8.99 10.84 -14.23
CA HIS A 439 9.17 10.82 -15.69
C HIS A 439 8.68 9.50 -16.30
N PHE A 440 9.04 8.36 -15.69
CA PHE A 440 8.56 7.04 -16.11
C PHE A 440 7.02 6.93 -16.04
N LEU A 441 6.43 7.45 -14.96
CA LEU A 441 4.98 7.49 -14.76
C LEU A 441 4.26 8.54 -15.61
N LYS A 442 5.01 9.40 -16.32
CA LYS A 442 4.52 10.56 -17.07
C LYS A 442 3.71 11.52 -16.18
N ASP A 443 4.12 11.66 -14.93
CA ASP A 443 3.53 12.59 -13.99
C ASP A 443 3.92 14.03 -14.38
N PRO A 444 2.98 15.00 -14.41
CA PRO A 444 3.26 16.38 -14.79
C PRO A 444 4.28 17.06 -13.87
N ARG A 445 4.46 16.60 -12.63
CA ARG A 445 5.43 17.16 -11.66
C ARG A 445 6.88 16.75 -11.95
N ALA A 446 7.11 15.84 -12.89
CA ALA A 446 8.44 15.32 -13.19
C ALA A 446 9.45 16.42 -13.55
N GLU A 447 9.04 17.39 -14.37
CA GLU A 447 9.90 18.49 -14.82
C GLU A 447 10.43 19.31 -13.63
N GLU A 448 9.53 19.77 -12.76
CA GLU A 448 9.87 20.62 -11.62
C GLU A 448 10.87 19.92 -10.68
N VAL A 449 10.59 18.66 -10.35
CA VAL A 449 11.44 17.85 -9.47
C VAL A 449 12.80 17.60 -10.10
N LEU A 450 12.85 17.29 -11.41
CA LEU A 450 14.11 17.08 -12.13
C LEU A 450 14.93 18.36 -12.26
N GLN A 451 14.28 19.51 -12.47
CA GLN A 451 14.96 20.82 -12.48
C GLN A 451 15.57 21.13 -11.12
N ARG A 452 14.83 20.89 -10.02
CA ARG A 452 15.37 21.05 -8.67
C ARG A 452 16.52 20.09 -8.41
N ALA A 453 16.35 18.79 -8.74
CA ALA A 453 17.39 17.78 -8.59
C ALA A 453 18.68 18.20 -9.29
N TRP A 454 18.57 18.72 -10.52
CA TRP A 454 19.73 19.19 -11.28
C TRP A 454 20.39 20.40 -10.60
N LYS A 455 19.62 21.42 -10.21
CA LYS A 455 20.16 22.62 -9.52
C LYS A 455 20.90 22.24 -8.24
N ASP A 456 20.30 21.38 -7.42
CA ASP A 456 20.91 20.93 -6.16
C ASP A 456 22.15 20.06 -6.42
N CYS A 457 22.12 19.23 -7.46
CA CYS A 457 23.26 18.43 -7.88
C CYS A 457 24.44 19.30 -8.34
N VAL A 458 24.18 20.38 -9.08
CA VAL A 458 25.22 21.34 -9.51
C VAL A 458 25.86 22.02 -8.30
N VAL A 459 25.10 22.33 -7.25
CA VAL A 459 25.63 22.91 -6.01
C VAL A 459 26.51 21.91 -5.25
N VAL A 460 26.10 20.65 -5.16
CA VAL A 460 26.79 19.62 -4.36
C VAL A 460 28.00 19.02 -5.07
N TYR A 461 27.86 18.69 -6.36
CA TYR A 461 28.85 17.93 -7.14
C TYR A 461 29.52 18.75 -8.24
N GLY A 462 29.01 19.94 -8.55
CA GLY A 462 29.48 20.76 -9.66
C GLY A 462 28.76 20.45 -10.98
N LYS A 463 28.79 21.44 -11.88
CA LYS A 463 28.08 21.41 -13.17
C LYS A 463 28.53 20.28 -14.08
N SER A 464 29.83 20.04 -14.16
CA SER A 464 30.45 19.06 -15.05
C SER A 464 30.64 17.68 -14.39
N SER A 465 29.85 17.37 -13.36
CA SER A 465 29.85 16.05 -12.70
C SER A 465 29.04 15.03 -13.50
N ALA A 466 29.35 13.75 -13.33
CA ALA A 466 28.57 12.70 -13.97
C ALA A 466 27.18 12.57 -13.35
N GLU A 467 27.04 12.93 -12.07
CA GLU A 467 25.80 12.94 -11.31
C GLU A 467 24.81 13.98 -11.87
N SER A 468 25.28 15.17 -12.25
CA SER A 468 24.45 16.19 -12.91
C SER A 468 24.07 15.76 -14.33
N ALA A 469 25.02 15.17 -15.07
CA ALA A 469 24.79 14.68 -16.44
C ALA A 469 23.77 13.52 -16.49
N LEU A 470 23.76 12.64 -15.49
CA LEU A 470 22.74 11.59 -15.36
C LEU A 470 21.33 12.15 -15.18
N ILE A 471 21.16 13.25 -14.43
CA ILE A 471 19.85 13.92 -14.27
C ILE A 471 19.39 14.51 -15.60
N MET A 472 20.30 15.09 -16.40
CA MET A 472 20.00 15.65 -17.71
C MET A 472 19.38 14.62 -18.67
N GLY A 473 19.70 13.34 -18.51
CA GLY A 473 19.09 12.25 -19.29
C GLY A 473 17.56 12.19 -19.19
N CYS A 474 16.99 12.64 -18.07
CA CYS A 474 15.54 12.71 -17.88
C CYS A 474 15.00 14.15 -17.96
N LEU A 475 15.83 15.15 -17.65
CA LEU A 475 15.41 16.55 -17.66
C LEU A 475 15.38 17.17 -19.06
N ALA A 476 16.34 16.84 -19.93
CA ALA A 476 16.45 17.43 -21.27
C ALA A 476 15.14 17.38 -22.09
N PRO A 477 14.35 16.28 -22.11
CA PRO A 477 13.07 16.26 -22.83
C PRO A 477 12.06 17.36 -22.45
N TYR A 478 12.21 18.00 -21.29
CA TYR A 478 11.32 19.06 -20.81
C TYR A 478 11.85 20.48 -21.08
N LEU A 479 13.16 20.63 -21.28
CA LEU A 479 13.74 21.96 -21.43
C LEU A 479 13.47 22.54 -22.83
N PRO A 480 13.23 23.86 -22.96
CA PRO A 480 13.01 24.49 -24.25
C PRO A 480 14.29 24.50 -25.09
N ALA A 481 14.13 24.37 -26.41
CA ALA A 481 15.26 24.45 -27.33
C ALA A 481 15.82 25.88 -27.40
N ASN A 482 17.01 26.07 -26.81
CA ASN A 482 17.81 27.29 -26.89
C ASN A 482 19.31 26.95 -26.82
N ASN A 483 20.17 27.94 -27.07
CA ASN A 483 21.63 27.71 -27.10
C ASN A 483 22.18 27.23 -25.75
N ASP A 484 21.63 27.74 -24.63
CA ASP A 484 22.10 27.38 -23.29
C ASP A 484 21.82 25.91 -22.99
N ASN A 485 20.60 25.44 -23.25
CA ASN A 485 20.18 24.05 -23.05
C ASN A 485 20.85 23.09 -24.05
N LEU A 486 21.08 23.53 -25.28
CA LEU A 486 21.87 22.76 -26.26
C LEU A 486 23.31 22.54 -25.74
N SER A 487 23.96 23.61 -25.26
CA SER A 487 25.30 23.53 -24.67
C SER A 487 25.32 22.63 -23.42
N LEU A 488 24.29 22.70 -22.57
CA LEU A 488 24.16 21.81 -21.39
C LEU A 488 24.06 20.33 -21.79
N VAL A 489 23.29 20.01 -22.83
CA VAL A 489 23.18 18.63 -23.33
C VAL A 489 24.50 18.15 -23.92
N GLU A 490 25.21 18.99 -24.66
CA GLU A 490 26.54 18.67 -25.20
C GLU A 490 27.58 18.42 -24.11
N GLU A 491 27.61 19.28 -23.09
CA GLU A 491 28.47 19.12 -21.92
C GLU A 491 28.16 17.81 -21.19
N ALA A 492 26.88 17.50 -20.98
CA ALA A 492 26.47 16.26 -20.33
C ALA A 492 26.89 15.01 -21.11
N VAL A 493 26.76 15.00 -22.44
CA VAL A 493 27.24 13.89 -23.29
C VAL A 493 28.75 13.71 -23.12
N ALA A 494 29.53 14.79 -23.22
CA ALA A 494 30.99 14.73 -23.10
C ALA A 494 31.44 14.20 -21.74
N VAL A 495 30.77 14.59 -20.65
CA VAL A 495 31.05 14.10 -19.29
C VAL A 495 30.80 12.60 -19.17
N LEU A 496 29.68 12.10 -19.70
CA LEU A 496 29.35 10.67 -19.62
C LEU A 496 30.26 9.81 -20.52
N GLU A 497 30.62 10.29 -21.71
CA GLU A 497 31.61 9.64 -22.57
C GLU A 497 32.99 9.60 -21.93
N GLY A 498 33.42 10.70 -21.29
CA GLY A 498 34.65 10.76 -20.52
C GLY A 498 34.67 9.76 -19.36
N ARG A 499 33.54 9.58 -18.66
CA ARG A 499 33.40 8.57 -17.61
C ARG A 499 33.53 7.14 -18.14
N LEU A 500 32.97 6.85 -19.33
CA LEU A 500 33.09 5.55 -19.98
C LEU A 500 34.51 5.27 -20.50
N ALA A 501 35.26 6.31 -20.88
CA ALA A 501 36.63 6.20 -21.37
C ALA A 501 37.69 6.23 -20.26
N SER A 502 37.30 6.49 -19.01
CA SER A 502 38.21 6.59 -17.88
C SER A 502 38.83 5.23 -17.53
N VAL A 503 40.15 5.18 -17.49
CA VAL A 503 40.93 3.97 -17.13
C VAL A 503 40.88 3.72 -15.61
N ASP A 504 40.58 4.74 -14.82
CA ASP A 504 40.59 4.70 -13.36
C ASP A 504 39.26 4.21 -12.74
N LEU A 505 38.23 3.98 -13.56
CA LEU A 505 36.88 3.62 -13.12
C LEU A 505 36.48 2.24 -13.65
N VAL A 506 36.36 1.26 -12.75
CA VAL A 506 35.78 -0.05 -13.07
C VAL A 506 34.27 0.02 -12.87
N LEU A 507 33.53 0.10 -13.98
CA LEU A 507 32.07 0.15 -14.00
C LEU A 507 31.47 -1.25 -14.16
N ALA A 508 30.39 -1.53 -13.44
CA ALA A 508 29.64 -2.77 -13.66
C ALA A 508 28.96 -2.75 -15.04
N ARG A 509 28.70 -3.93 -15.62
CA ARG A 509 28.07 -4.06 -16.95
C ARG A 509 26.75 -3.29 -17.06
N GLU A 510 25.95 -3.30 -16.00
CA GLU A 510 24.68 -2.57 -15.92
C GLU A 510 24.87 -1.05 -15.90
N GLU A 511 25.89 -0.56 -15.19
CA GLU A 511 26.21 0.86 -15.14
C GLU A 511 26.70 1.36 -16.51
N VAL A 512 27.56 0.60 -17.18
CA VAL A 512 28.00 0.90 -18.55
C VAL A 512 26.81 0.98 -19.50
N ARG A 513 25.88 0.03 -19.40
CA ARG A 513 24.64 0.04 -20.18
C ARG A 513 23.79 1.29 -19.91
N MET A 514 23.61 1.66 -18.64
CA MET A 514 22.83 2.82 -18.24
C MET A 514 23.43 4.12 -18.77
N LEU A 515 24.76 4.26 -18.74
CA LEU A 515 25.46 5.43 -19.27
C LEU A 515 25.24 5.56 -20.79
N TRP A 516 25.41 4.48 -21.56
CA TRP A 516 25.13 4.50 -23.00
C TRP A 516 23.67 4.82 -23.34
N GLN A 517 22.72 4.29 -22.57
CA GLN A 517 21.30 4.63 -22.72
C GLN A 517 21.03 6.12 -22.44
N THR A 518 21.71 6.68 -21.44
CA THR A 518 21.60 8.11 -21.10
C THR A 518 22.19 8.99 -22.20
N ILE A 519 23.37 8.65 -22.71
CA ILE A 519 24.01 9.33 -23.85
C ILE A 519 23.08 9.30 -25.07
N PHE A 520 22.49 8.15 -25.38
CA PHE A 520 21.54 8.02 -26.49
C PHE A 520 20.37 9.01 -26.37
N VAL A 521 19.76 9.12 -25.17
CA VAL A 521 18.64 10.05 -24.93
C VAL A 521 19.08 11.51 -25.08
N LEU A 522 20.26 11.87 -24.56
CA LEU A 522 20.81 13.21 -24.69
C LEU A 522 21.09 13.59 -26.15
N LEU A 523 21.69 12.69 -26.93
CA LEU A 523 21.93 12.90 -28.37
C LEU A 523 20.62 13.06 -29.16
N MET A 524 19.57 12.31 -28.79
CA MET A 524 18.23 12.50 -29.36
C MET A 524 17.68 13.90 -29.06
N CYS A 525 17.82 14.36 -27.82
CA CYS A 525 17.39 15.72 -27.42
C CYS A 525 18.18 16.79 -28.16
N LYS A 526 19.50 16.62 -28.33
CA LYS A 526 20.35 17.51 -29.15
C LYS A 526 19.78 17.64 -30.57
N GLY A 527 19.50 16.53 -31.25
CA GLY A 527 18.92 16.56 -32.60
C GLY A 527 17.55 17.26 -32.64
N GLN A 528 16.71 17.04 -31.62
CA GLN A 528 15.42 17.71 -31.50
C GLN A 528 15.57 19.22 -31.32
N TYR A 529 16.42 19.68 -30.40
CA TYR A 529 16.65 21.11 -30.18
C TYR A 529 17.18 21.80 -31.42
N MET A 530 18.17 21.20 -32.09
CA MET A 530 18.72 21.75 -33.33
C MET A 530 17.64 21.89 -34.41
N THR A 531 16.73 20.90 -34.50
CA THR A 531 15.59 20.96 -35.43
C THR A 531 14.64 22.10 -35.08
N GLU A 532 14.25 22.24 -33.81
CA GLU A 532 13.35 23.30 -33.32
C GLU A 532 13.95 24.70 -33.49
N MET A 533 15.27 24.81 -33.30
CA MET A 533 16.05 26.03 -33.50
C MET A 533 16.41 26.31 -34.96
N LYS A 534 16.00 25.44 -35.90
CA LYS A 534 16.32 25.52 -37.34
C LYS A 534 17.83 25.54 -37.66
N LEU A 535 18.61 24.84 -36.85
CA LEU A 535 20.03 24.61 -37.09
C LEU A 535 20.24 23.39 -38.01
N ALA A 536 21.34 23.38 -38.76
CA ALA A 536 21.73 22.23 -39.55
C ALA A 536 22.12 21.07 -38.63
N ILE A 537 21.55 19.88 -38.85
CA ILE A 537 21.87 18.68 -38.08
C ILE A 537 23.20 18.10 -38.59
N PRO A 538 24.22 17.94 -37.74
CA PRO A 538 25.50 17.36 -38.14
C PRO A 538 25.39 15.89 -38.57
N ASP A 539 26.11 15.50 -39.63
CA ASP A 539 26.10 14.13 -40.16
C ASP A 539 26.69 13.08 -39.19
N ASP A 540 27.52 13.51 -38.25
CA ASP A 540 28.08 12.66 -37.20
C ASP A 540 27.09 12.35 -36.06
N LEU A 541 26.02 13.15 -35.89
CA LEU A 541 25.01 12.90 -34.84
C LEU A 541 24.31 11.56 -35.04
N MET A 542 23.94 11.22 -36.28
CA MET A 542 23.32 9.93 -36.59
C MET A 542 24.25 8.76 -36.28
N ARG A 543 25.54 8.90 -36.62
CA ARG A 543 26.56 7.88 -36.30
C ARG A 543 26.75 7.72 -34.79
N ALA A 544 26.72 8.82 -34.04
CA ALA A 544 26.81 8.80 -32.58
C ALA A 544 25.59 8.09 -31.94
N LEU A 545 24.38 8.35 -32.46
CA LEU A 545 23.16 7.66 -32.02
C LEU A 545 23.21 6.15 -32.29
N GLU A 546 23.61 5.74 -33.49
CA GLU A 546 23.76 4.33 -33.86
C GLU A 546 24.81 3.63 -32.98
N ARG A 547 25.93 4.29 -32.72
CA ARG A 547 26.97 3.80 -31.81
C ARG A 547 26.43 3.59 -30.39
N ALA A 548 25.78 4.60 -29.83
CA ALA A 548 25.26 4.53 -28.46
C ALA A 548 24.22 3.40 -28.29
N ASP A 549 23.32 3.22 -29.26
CA ASP A 549 22.34 2.12 -29.24
C ASP A 549 23.02 0.73 -29.40
N ALA A 550 24.02 0.63 -30.28
CA ALA A 550 24.77 -0.61 -30.46
C ALA A 550 25.56 -1.00 -29.20
N GLU A 551 26.27 -0.07 -28.57
CA GLU A 551 27.01 -0.31 -27.34
C GLU A 551 26.08 -0.66 -26.17
N ALA A 552 24.94 0.03 -26.02
CA ALA A 552 23.94 -0.32 -25.01
C ALA A 552 23.39 -1.75 -25.20
N LYS A 553 23.23 -2.22 -26.45
CA LYS A 553 22.77 -3.58 -26.77
C LYS A 553 23.81 -4.66 -26.49
N LYS A 554 25.11 -4.41 -26.70
CA LYS A 554 26.20 -5.35 -26.38
C LYS A 554 26.28 -5.70 -24.88
N MET A 555 25.75 -4.83 -24.03
CA MET A 555 25.74 -4.99 -22.58
C MET A 555 24.50 -5.75 -22.04
N ARG A 556 23.61 -6.27 -22.91
CA ARG A 556 22.59 -7.28 -22.54
C ARG A 556 23.23 -8.65 -22.49
#